data_AF-A0A4Z0JJX1-F1
#
_entry.id   AF-A0A4Z0JJX1-F1
#
_cell.length_a   1.000
_cell.length_b   1.000
_cell.length_c   1.000
_cell.angle_alpha   90.00
_cell.angle_beta   90.00
_cell.angle_gamma   90.00
#
_symmetry.space_group_name_H-M   'P 1'
#
loop_
_entity.id
_entity.type
_entity.pdbx_description
1 polymer ?
#
loop_
_entity_poly.entity_id
_entity_poly.type
_entity_poly.pdbx_seq_one_letter_code
_entity_poly.pdbx_strand_id
1 'polypeptide(L)'
;MSFFDRKKKDNDGNYSDLNNSSYQNPQPDQNNFDPSQSQFNDPMSSGTQFNQNDFNNGNGTNYYFDQQQPQPQPQPMQQNQDVDNWEYTEQNLQDTLDQSADLKSQLRSQLLADRSYCNHILRTVGSDQVDQRKQASDRIEEINTSLKDWFGTSDMANEVYMDPNSEYFVFVDDLPANPDSATSSMWQQITMTLADRGLLANAISVTYNDRSDVTWMNYQNAGFVDGNAYLLNMYNELQGRNLNVPVTPAEIPFDPNYRVQHMSDKVDKILDAKDNLVMEVSRDDNHQLQIIRHYKDNQVLSRDIFDVNGVISATQFYDHKNANKVVRENFYRQNGTLVLIKSYTGDEPYIQLFSEGNVLISTFDSDEDLIVWWLKNQALKQSNATVFVSIGSEFYQKLLSLRDSGVEVIPIVMKQSENADAISNLLEGTDKVSAVLAGTDQVNTYLNKNAKSKLDITTLKEIDTPIYKQ
;
A
#
# COMPACT_ATOMS: atom_id res chain seq x y z
N MET A 1 -19.97 52.06 19.61
CA MET A 1 -21.29 52.12 20.28
C MET A 1 -21.84 50.71 20.33
N SER A 2 -22.18 50.24 21.52
CA SER A 2 -22.49 48.85 21.87
C SER A 2 -24.00 48.71 22.18
N PHE A 3 -24.64 47.67 21.64
CA PHE A 3 -26.03 47.27 21.84
C PHE A 3 -26.09 45.79 21.37
N PHE A 4 -26.46 44.74 22.10
CA PHE A 4 -27.27 44.59 23.31
C PHE A 4 -26.75 43.43 24.18
N ASP A 5 -26.89 43.64 25.48
CA ASP A 5 -26.79 42.66 26.55
C ASP A 5 -28.23 42.45 27.09
N ARG A 6 -28.69 41.21 27.24
CA ARG A 6 -29.88 40.87 28.06
C ARG A 6 -29.67 39.54 28.77
N LYS A 7 -29.61 39.65 30.09
CA LYS A 7 -29.58 38.57 31.09
C LYS A 7 -30.91 37.83 31.23
N LYS A 8 -30.78 36.51 31.40
CA LYS A 8 -31.46 35.54 32.29
C LYS A 8 -32.88 35.81 32.81
N LYS A 9 -33.71 34.76 32.72
CA LYS A 9 -34.53 34.28 33.85
C LYS A 9 -34.83 32.78 33.72
N ASP A 10 -34.53 32.03 34.78
CA ASP A 10 -34.83 30.61 34.99
C ASP A 10 -36.34 30.37 35.18
N ASN A 11 -36.87 29.22 34.73
CA ASN A 11 -37.48 28.22 35.62
C ASN A 11 -37.97 26.97 34.88
N ASP A 12 -37.88 25.86 35.63
CA ASP A 12 -38.18 24.46 35.34
C ASP A 12 -39.62 24.15 34.91
N GLY A 13 -39.77 23.04 34.17
CA GLY A 13 -41.08 22.49 33.80
C GLY A 13 -41.04 21.20 32.98
N ASN A 14 -40.51 20.13 33.58
CA ASN A 14 -41.00 18.75 33.54
C ASN A 14 -41.95 18.35 32.37
N TYR A 15 -41.49 17.49 31.45
CA TYR A 15 -42.37 16.56 30.71
C TYR A 15 -41.64 15.23 30.46
N SER A 16 -42.23 14.19 31.04
CA SER A 16 -41.90 12.78 30.95
C SER A 16 -42.38 12.12 29.65
N ASP A 17 -41.65 11.09 29.25
CA ASP A 17 -42.09 9.85 28.59
C ASP A 17 -43.01 9.96 27.36
N LEU A 18 -42.44 9.69 26.18
CA LEU A 18 -43.11 8.85 25.18
C LEU A 18 -42.10 7.93 24.48
N ASN A 19 -42.20 6.68 24.91
CA ASN A 19 -41.73 5.45 24.27
C ASN A 19 -42.35 5.35 22.86
N ASN A 20 -41.54 5.22 21.80
CA ASN A 20 -42.03 4.57 20.58
C ASN A 20 -40.90 3.90 19.79
N SER A 21 -40.99 2.57 19.72
CA SER A 21 -40.15 1.67 18.94
C SER A 21 -40.78 1.50 17.56
N SER A 22 -40.10 1.92 16.49
CA SER A 22 -40.33 1.39 15.14
C SER A 22 -39.40 2.08 14.14
N TYR A 23 -38.28 1.45 13.78
CA TYR A 23 -37.70 1.62 12.46
C TYR A 23 -37.59 0.26 11.80
N GLN A 24 -38.54 0.05 10.89
CA GLN A 24 -38.57 -1.03 9.92
C GLN A 24 -37.48 -0.79 8.86
N ASN A 25 -36.83 -1.89 8.51
CA ASN A 25 -36.05 -2.08 7.29
C ASN A 25 -36.80 -1.58 6.04
N PRO A 26 -36.07 -0.98 5.09
CA PRO A 26 -36.39 -1.14 3.68
C PRO A 26 -35.17 -1.66 2.89
N GLN A 27 -35.22 -2.95 2.54
CA GLN A 27 -34.83 -3.45 1.21
C GLN A 27 -36.13 -3.78 0.47
N PRO A 28 -36.17 -3.93 -0.87
CA PRO A 28 -35.07 -4.03 -1.84
C PRO A 28 -35.21 -3.10 -3.05
N ASP A 29 -34.18 -3.03 -3.90
CA ASP A 29 -34.42 -3.02 -5.34
C ASP A 29 -33.38 -3.85 -6.07
N GLN A 30 -33.91 -4.81 -6.83
CA GLN A 30 -33.23 -5.75 -7.71
C GLN A 30 -32.90 -5.03 -9.02
N ASN A 31 -31.69 -5.19 -9.53
CA ASN A 31 -31.42 -5.04 -10.96
C ASN A 31 -30.43 -6.09 -11.44
N ASN A 32 -31.02 -7.17 -11.94
CA ASN A 32 -30.72 -7.91 -13.17
C ASN A 32 -29.40 -7.53 -13.89
N PHE A 33 -28.44 -8.43 -13.89
CA PHE A 33 -27.42 -8.52 -14.94
C PHE A 33 -27.43 -9.93 -15.55
N ASP A 34 -27.76 -9.95 -16.83
CA ASP A 34 -27.77 -11.07 -17.77
C ASP A 34 -26.32 -11.38 -18.19
N PRO A 35 -25.80 -12.60 -17.97
CA PRO A 35 -24.50 -13.01 -18.47
C PRO A 35 -24.67 -13.77 -19.78
N SER A 36 -24.50 -13.10 -20.91
CA SER A 36 -24.29 -13.79 -22.18
C SER A 36 -23.24 -13.12 -23.07
N GLN A 37 -22.29 -13.98 -23.49
CA GLN A 37 -21.36 -13.86 -24.62
C GLN A 37 -20.16 -12.93 -24.49
N SER A 38 -18.98 -13.50 -24.22
CA SER A 38 -17.99 -13.79 -25.29
C SER A 38 -16.99 -14.86 -24.84
N GLN A 39 -16.89 -15.93 -25.63
CA GLN A 39 -15.94 -17.04 -25.53
C GLN A 39 -14.64 -16.74 -26.31
N PHE A 40 -13.61 -17.55 -26.04
CA PHE A 40 -12.31 -17.76 -26.71
C PHE A 40 -11.19 -16.77 -26.31
N ASN A 41 -10.01 -17.19 -25.82
CA ASN A 41 -9.19 -18.38 -26.12
C ASN A 41 -8.30 -18.77 -24.92
N ASP A 42 -8.18 -20.08 -24.65
CA ASP A 42 -7.14 -20.71 -23.82
C ASP A 42 -5.75 -20.63 -24.47
N PRO A 43 -4.68 -20.66 -23.67
CA PRO A 43 -3.73 -21.77 -23.82
C PRO A 43 -3.28 -22.42 -22.50
N MET A 44 -3.07 -23.73 -22.63
CA MET A 44 -2.52 -24.69 -21.66
C MET A 44 -1.41 -24.14 -20.75
N SER A 45 -1.57 -24.35 -19.43
CA SER A 45 -0.45 -24.45 -18.51
C SER A 45 -0.70 -25.59 -17.53
N SER A 46 0.24 -26.54 -17.54
CA SER A 46 0.32 -27.76 -16.76
C SER A 46 0.50 -27.46 -15.27
N GLY A 47 -0.56 -27.60 -14.49
CA GLY A 47 -0.52 -27.58 -13.03
C GLY A 47 -0.16 -28.95 -12.45
N THR A 48 0.99 -29.04 -11.80
CA THR A 48 1.38 -30.16 -10.94
C THR A 48 0.59 -30.09 -9.63
N GLN A 49 -0.37 -31.01 -9.46
CA GLN A 49 -1.08 -31.25 -8.20
C GLN A 49 -0.12 -31.79 -7.14
N PHE A 50 0.04 -31.06 -6.04
CA PHE A 50 0.60 -31.57 -4.79
C PHE A 50 -0.48 -32.38 -4.06
N ASN A 51 -0.25 -33.68 -3.94
CA ASN A 51 -1.12 -34.61 -3.23
C ASN A 51 -0.62 -34.73 -1.78
N GLN A 52 -1.43 -34.26 -0.84
CA GLN A 52 -1.28 -34.49 0.60
C GLN A 52 -1.68 -35.95 0.88
N ASN A 53 -0.76 -36.76 1.41
CA ASN A 53 -1.12 -38.07 1.96
C ASN A 53 -0.55 -38.23 3.37
N ASP A 54 -1.48 -38.53 4.27
CA ASP A 54 -1.36 -38.91 5.66
C ASP A 54 -0.31 -39.99 5.92
N PHE A 55 0.47 -39.81 6.99
CA PHE A 55 1.14 -40.91 7.68
C PHE A 55 0.66 -40.96 9.13
N ASN A 56 -0.17 -41.95 9.43
CA ASN A 56 -0.36 -42.43 10.79
C ASN A 56 -0.56 -43.96 10.83
N ASN A 57 0.51 -44.64 11.24
CA ASN A 57 0.59 -45.76 12.20
C ASN A 57 -0.22 -47.07 11.99
N GLY A 58 0.45 -48.23 12.07
CA GLY A 58 -0.24 -49.52 12.20
C GLY A 58 0.57 -50.81 11.99
N ASN A 59 1.22 -51.26 13.06
CA ASN A 59 1.94 -52.52 13.33
C ASN A 59 1.23 -53.84 12.90
N GLY A 60 1.99 -54.88 12.49
CA GLY A 60 1.66 -56.28 12.83
C GLY A 60 1.70 -57.41 11.76
N THR A 61 2.61 -58.37 12.01
CA THR A 61 2.51 -59.86 11.84
C THR A 61 2.88 -60.62 10.55
N ASN A 62 3.89 -61.49 10.73
CA ASN A 62 4.40 -62.69 10.03
C ASN A 62 3.41 -63.58 9.25
N TYR A 63 3.87 -64.16 8.13
CA TYR A 63 3.60 -65.57 7.73
C TYR A 63 4.77 -66.20 6.93
N TYR A 64 4.83 -67.53 7.00
CA TYR A 64 5.89 -68.49 6.69
C TYR A 64 6.26 -68.73 5.20
N PHE A 65 7.54 -69.10 5.00
CA PHE A 65 8.14 -70.09 4.08
C PHE A 65 7.38 -70.51 2.81
N ASP A 66 8.06 -70.39 1.66
CA ASP A 66 8.23 -71.58 0.80
C ASP A 66 9.54 -71.57 0.00
N GLN A 67 10.09 -72.77 -0.15
CA GLN A 67 11.38 -73.08 -0.78
C GLN A 67 11.27 -73.10 -2.29
N GLN A 68 12.31 -72.63 -2.99
CA GLN A 68 12.89 -73.35 -4.13
C GLN A 68 14.27 -72.78 -4.50
N GLN A 69 15.30 -73.57 -4.22
CA GLN A 69 16.63 -73.45 -4.85
C GLN A 69 16.54 -73.92 -6.30
N PRO A 70 17.42 -73.39 -7.17
CA PRO A 70 18.28 -74.31 -7.92
C PRO A 70 19.76 -74.13 -7.59
N GLN A 71 20.45 -75.27 -7.54
CA GLN A 71 21.88 -75.46 -7.32
C GLN A 71 22.78 -74.91 -8.46
N PRO A 72 24.09 -74.77 -8.19
CA PRO A 72 24.99 -73.85 -8.90
C PRO A 72 25.68 -74.48 -10.12
N GLN A 73 25.96 -73.67 -11.15
CA GLN A 73 27.00 -73.97 -12.13
C GLN A 73 28.30 -73.24 -11.73
N PRO A 74 29.47 -73.93 -11.75
CA PRO A 74 30.74 -73.31 -11.41
C PRO A 74 31.29 -72.58 -12.65
N GLN A 75 31.58 -71.30 -12.50
CA GLN A 75 32.51 -70.60 -13.38
C GLN A 75 33.73 -70.13 -12.59
N PRO A 76 34.91 -70.09 -13.24
CA PRO A 76 36.19 -70.15 -12.57
C PRO A 76 36.52 -68.83 -11.88
N MET A 77 37.25 -68.92 -10.77
CA MET A 77 37.91 -67.76 -10.17
C MET A 77 38.71 -66.99 -11.22
N GLN A 78 38.28 -65.77 -11.54
CA GLN A 78 39.18 -64.72 -11.97
C GLN A 78 39.40 -63.78 -10.79
N GLN A 79 40.63 -63.81 -10.30
CA GLN A 79 41.23 -62.75 -9.51
C GLN A 79 41.13 -61.42 -10.27
N ASN A 80 40.98 -60.33 -9.52
CA ASN A 80 40.96 -58.91 -9.89
C ASN A 80 39.60 -58.28 -10.18
N GLN A 81 38.85 -57.89 -9.13
CA GLN A 81 37.94 -56.73 -9.18
C GLN A 81 37.77 -56.12 -7.77
N ASP A 82 38.83 -55.50 -7.24
CA ASP A 82 38.76 -54.64 -6.03
C ASP A 82 38.89 -53.15 -6.37
N VAL A 83 38.75 -52.77 -7.64
CA VAL A 83 38.94 -51.37 -8.10
C VAL A 83 37.66 -50.76 -8.71
N ASP A 84 36.76 -51.56 -9.29
CA ASP A 84 35.52 -51.05 -9.92
C ASP A 84 34.32 -50.89 -8.96
N ASN A 85 34.42 -51.45 -7.74
CA ASN A 85 33.34 -51.38 -6.75
C ASN A 85 33.42 -50.10 -5.89
N TRP A 86 34.59 -49.46 -5.84
CA TRP A 86 34.80 -48.22 -5.09
C TRP A 86 34.17 -47.03 -5.80
N GLU A 87 34.30 -46.90 -7.12
CA GLU A 87 33.67 -45.79 -7.88
C GLU A 87 32.14 -45.82 -7.75
N TYR A 88 31.52 -47.01 -7.77
CA TYR A 88 30.07 -47.15 -7.55
C TYR A 88 29.66 -46.87 -6.10
N THR A 89 30.52 -47.22 -5.13
CA THR A 89 30.29 -46.91 -3.70
C THR A 89 30.48 -45.41 -3.42
N GLU A 90 31.47 -44.78 -4.04
CA GLU A 90 31.76 -43.34 -3.95
C GLU A 90 30.66 -42.51 -4.62
N GLN A 91 30.19 -42.92 -5.80
CA GLN A 91 29.04 -42.29 -6.46
C GLN A 91 27.77 -42.43 -5.61
N ASN A 92 27.47 -43.61 -5.06
CA ASN A 92 26.31 -43.78 -4.18
C ASN A 92 26.41 -42.96 -2.89
N LEU A 93 27.62 -42.82 -2.32
CA LEU A 93 27.86 -41.96 -1.17
C LEU A 93 27.67 -40.49 -1.52
N GLN A 94 28.16 -40.05 -2.69
CA GLN A 94 27.97 -38.70 -3.18
C GLN A 94 26.48 -38.41 -3.45
N ASP A 95 25.78 -39.32 -4.12
CA ASP A 95 24.33 -39.20 -4.38
C ASP A 95 23.54 -39.14 -3.06
N THR A 96 23.94 -39.92 -2.04
CA THR A 96 23.32 -39.89 -0.71
C THR A 96 23.63 -38.58 0.04
N LEU A 97 24.85 -38.06 -0.09
CA LEU A 97 25.25 -36.77 0.47
C LEU A 97 24.48 -35.62 -0.19
N ASP A 98 24.32 -35.66 -1.51
CA ASP A 98 23.58 -34.66 -2.27
C ASP A 98 22.08 -34.70 -1.91
N GLN A 99 21.48 -35.90 -1.81
CA GLN A 99 20.10 -36.06 -1.32
C GLN A 99 19.94 -35.56 0.12
N SER A 100 20.91 -35.82 0.99
CA SER A 100 20.89 -35.33 2.37
C SER A 100 21.02 -33.81 2.43
N ALA A 101 21.86 -33.21 1.58
CA ALA A 101 22.01 -31.76 1.47
C ALA A 101 20.72 -31.11 0.94
N ASP A 102 20.07 -31.72 -0.05
CA ASP A 102 18.78 -31.26 -0.59
C ASP A 102 17.67 -31.34 0.45
N LEU A 103 17.52 -32.47 1.15
CA LEU A 103 16.55 -32.61 2.24
C LEU A 103 16.80 -31.61 3.36
N LYS A 104 18.07 -31.38 3.72
CA LYS A 104 18.45 -30.40 4.73
C LYS A 104 18.14 -28.97 4.28
N SER A 105 18.34 -28.66 3.00
CA SER A 105 17.96 -27.39 2.39
C SER A 105 16.44 -27.19 2.39
N GLN A 106 15.68 -28.22 2.01
CA GLN A 106 14.21 -28.18 2.03
C GLN A 106 13.67 -28.00 3.45
N LEU A 107 14.18 -28.76 4.43
CA LEU A 107 13.80 -28.60 5.84
C LEU A 107 14.10 -27.19 6.33
N ARG A 108 15.27 -26.64 5.98
CA ARG A 108 15.62 -25.26 6.32
C ARG A 108 14.59 -24.28 5.76
N SER A 109 14.30 -24.36 4.47
CA SER A 109 13.33 -23.49 3.81
C SER A 109 11.94 -23.62 4.42
N GLN A 110 11.50 -24.84 4.75
CA GLN A 110 10.22 -25.08 5.39
C GLN A 110 10.13 -24.47 6.79
N LEU A 111 11.16 -24.65 7.62
CA LEU A 111 11.21 -24.07 8.97
C LEU A 111 11.23 -22.54 8.94
N LEU A 112 11.99 -21.93 8.02
CA LEU A 112 12.03 -20.48 7.86
C LEU A 112 10.71 -19.92 7.34
N ALA A 113 10.05 -20.62 6.41
CA ALA A 113 8.73 -20.25 5.91
C ALA A 113 7.66 -20.32 7.02
N ASP A 114 7.64 -21.39 7.82
CA ASP A 114 6.72 -21.56 8.95
C ASP A 114 6.95 -20.47 10.01
N ARG A 115 8.22 -20.16 10.30
CA ARG A 115 8.56 -19.07 11.23
C ARG A 115 8.09 -17.71 10.72
N SER A 116 8.29 -17.44 9.43
CA SER A 116 7.85 -16.20 8.79
C SER A 116 6.33 -16.04 8.81
N TYR A 117 5.60 -17.14 8.57
CA TYR A 117 4.14 -17.17 8.70
C TYR A 117 3.68 -16.87 10.14
N CYS A 118 4.30 -17.51 11.14
CA CYS A 118 3.98 -17.22 12.55
C CYS A 118 4.30 -15.76 12.92
N ASN A 119 5.41 -15.22 12.40
CA ASN A 119 5.73 -13.81 12.60
C ASN A 119 4.69 -12.88 11.94
N HIS A 120 4.19 -13.22 10.75
CA HIS A 120 3.09 -12.50 10.10
C HIS A 120 1.83 -12.48 10.96
N ILE A 121 1.42 -13.63 11.52
CA ILE A 121 0.30 -13.70 12.48
C ILE A 121 0.52 -12.72 13.65
N LEU A 122 1.72 -12.68 14.23
CA LEU A 122 2.03 -11.77 15.34
C LEU A 122 1.98 -10.28 14.95
N ARG A 123 2.09 -9.94 13.66
CA ARG A 123 2.01 -8.58 13.14
C ARG A 123 0.58 -8.16 12.78
N THR A 124 -0.25 -9.08 12.29
CA THR A 124 -1.62 -8.78 11.83
C THR A 124 -2.67 -8.97 12.91
N VAL A 125 -2.45 -9.91 13.83
CA VAL A 125 -3.42 -10.21 14.89
C VAL A 125 -3.40 -9.15 15.99
N GLY A 126 -4.58 -8.59 16.29
CA GLY A 126 -4.79 -7.60 17.34
C GLY A 126 -4.30 -8.05 18.72
N SER A 127 -3.93 -7.07 19.56
CA SER A 127 -3.39 -7.32 20.91
C SER A 127 -4.35 -8.04 21.87
N ASP A 128 -5.65 -8.00 21.57
CA ASP A 128 -6.74 -8.63 22.30
C ASP A 128 -6.89 -10.14 22.01
N GLN A 129 -6.35 -10.63 20.90
CA GLN A 129 -6.42 -12.04 20.50
C GLN A 129 -5.26 -12.86 21.10
N VAL A 130 -5.22 -12.90 22.44
CA VAL A 130 -4.10 -13.47 23.23
C VAL A 130 -3.76 -14.92 22.87
N ASP A 131 -4.76 -15.77 22.65
CA ASP A 131 -4.54 -17.20 22.38
C ASP A 131 -3.85 -17.45 21.03
N GLN A 132 -4.26 -16.74 19.97
CA GLN A 132 -3.64 -16.86 18.65
C GLN A 132 -2.19 -16.37 18.68
N ARG A 133 -1.95 -15.23 19.36
CA ARG A 133 -0.60 -14.70 19.53
C ARG A 133 0.29 -15.66 20.34
N LYS A 134 -0.27 -16.31 21.36
CA LYS A 134 0.44 -17.32 22.14
C LYS A 134 0.79 -18.53 21.28
N GLN A 135 -0.15 -19.09 20.53
CA GLN A 135 0.10 -20.23 19.64
C GLN A 135 1.20 -19.94 18.62
N ALA A 136 1.16 -18.76 17.99
CA ALA A 136 2.21 -18.35 17.06
C ALA A 136 3.58 -18.20 17.75
N SER A 137 3.61 -17.66 18.97
CA SER A 137 4.84 -17.50 19.75
C SER A 137 5.43 -18.86 20.16
N ASP A 138 4.59 -19.76 20.70
CA ASP A 138 4.98 -21.11 21.10
C ASP A 138 5.53 -21.88 19.88
N ARG A 139 4.88 -21.75 18.71
CA ARG A 139 5.33 -22.35 17.46
C ARG A 139 6.69 -21.82 17.00
N ILE A 140 6.94 -20.51 17.13
CA ILE A 140 8.24 -19.91 16.82
C ILE A 140 9.35 -20.48 17.73
N GLU A 141 9.06 -20.74 19.00
CA GLU A 141 10.02 -21.35 19.93
C GLU A 141 10.37 -22.80 19.53
N GLU A 142 9.38 -23.59 19.13
CA GLU A 142 9.58 -24.96 18.59
C GLU A 142 10.45 -24.94 17.32
N ILE A 143 10.16 -24.03 16.39
CA ILE A 143 10.92 -23.88 15.15
C ILE A 143 12.36 -23.44 15.45
N ASN A 144 12.56 -22.48 16.34
CA ASN A 144 13.89 -22.02 16.73
C ASN A 144 14.72 -23.13 17.40
N THR A 145 14.08 -24.02 18.16
CA THR A 145 14.72 -25.22 18.73
C THR A 145 15.14 -26.16 17.61
N SER A 146 14.23 -26.45 16.67
CA SER A 146 14.52 -27.29 15.51
C SER A 146 15.67 -26.74 14.64
N LEU A 147 15.70 -25.42 14.40
CA LEU A 147 16.77 -24.76 13.65
C LEU A 147 18.12 -24.90 14.36
N LYS A 148 18.16 -24.77 15.69
CA LYS A 148 19.37 -25.00 16.49
C LYS A 148 19.82 -26.45 16.42
N ASP A 149 18.91 -27.40 16.51
CA ASP A 149 19.22 -28.83 16.50
C ASP A 149 19.79 -29.29 15.15
N TRP A 150 19.20 -28.85 14.04
CA TRP A 150 19.60 -29.29 12.70
C TRP A 150 20.73 -28.46 12.06
N PHE A 151 20.85 -27.19 12.45
CA PHE A 151 21.75 -26.24 11.77
C PHE A 151 22.68 -25.46 12.72
N GLY A 152 22.61 -25.71 14.04
CA GLY A 152 23.48 -25.10 15.03
C GLY A 152 23.16 -23.65 15.37
N THR A 153 22.15 -23.04 14.73
CA THR A 153 21.73 -21.66 15.01
C THR A 153 20.28 -21.42 14.65
N SER A 154 19.62 -20.54 15.40
CA SER A 154 18.30 -19.97 15.06
C SER A 154 18.40 -18.60 14.38
N ASP A 155 19.62 -18.07 14.20
CA ASP A 155 19.87 -16.71 13.72
C ASP A 155 20.04 -16.70 12.20
N MET A 156 19.05 -17.26 11.53
CA MET A 156 18.92 -17.25 10.08
C MET A 156 17.97 -16.13 9.69
N ALA A 157 18.24 -15.46 8.57
CA ALA A 157 17.30 -14.51 7.98
C ALA A 157 16.07 -15.25 7.46
N ASN A 158 14.88 -14.73 7.72
CA ASN A 158 13.66 -15.12 7.03
C ASN A 158 13.37 -14.13 5.91
N GLU A 159 12.71 -14.57 4.85
CA GLU A 159 11.96 -13.65 4.00
C GLU A 159 10.65 -13.25 4.68
N VAL A 160 10.13 -12.09 4.33
CA VAL A 160 8.78 -11.65 4.72
C VAL A 160 7.75 -12.56 4.06
N TYR A 161 6.89 -13.19 4.88
CA TYR A 161 5.73 -13.93 4.41
C TYR A 161 4.71 -12.98 3.79
N MET A 162 4.30 -13.27 2.56
CA MET A 162 3.28 -12.53 1.83
C MET A 162 2.03 -13.41 1.72
N ASP A 163 0.98 -13.10 2.49
CA ASP A 163 -0.33 -13.74 2.42
C ASP A 163 -1.00 -13.50 1.04
N PRO A 164 -1.34 -14.55 0.27
CA PRO A 164 -2.08 -14.41 -0.98
C PRO A 164 -3.49 -13.83 -0.84
N ASN A 165 -4.05 -13.81 0.38
CA ASN A 165 -5.37 -13.24 0.66
C ASN A 165 -5.30 -11.79 1.16
N SER A 166 -4.10 -11.21 1.28
CA SER A 166 -3.91 -9.79 1.61
C SER A 166 -3.90 -8.95 0.34
N GLU A 167 -4.45 -7.74 0.42
CA GLU A 167 -4.18 -6.68 -0.54
C GLU A 167 -2.87 -6.00 -0.18
N TYR A 168 -2.08 -5.63 -1.19
CA TYR A 168 -0.79 -4.98 -1.00
C TYR A 168 -0.80 -3.58 -1.59
N PHE A 169 -0.37 -2.62 -0.78
CA PHE A 169 -0.29 -1.22 -1.17
C PHE A 169 1.10 -0.68 -0.94
N VAL A 170 1.63 0.07 -1.90
CA VAL A 170 2.79 0.93 -1.69
C VAL A 170 2.28 2.33 -1.40
N PHE A 171 2.56 2.81 -0.20
CA PHE A 171 2.28 4.17 0.22
C PHE A 171 3.32 5.12 -0.35
N VAL A 172 2.85 6.19 -1.00
CA VAL A 172 3.68 7.29 -1.48
C VAL A 172 3.13 8.63 -1.00
N ASP A 173 4.04 9.50 -0.54
CA ASP A 173 3.70 10.84 -0.07
C ASP A 173 3.08 11.65 -1.23
N ASP A 174 3.76 11.64 -2.38
CA ASP A 174 3.32 12.22 -3.65
C ASP A 174 3.56 11.25 -4.82
N LEU A 175 2.80 11.43 -5.90
CA LEU A 175 2.93 10.69 -7.16
C LEU A 175 3.44 11.64 -8.25
N PRO A 176 4.77 11.81 -8.39
CA PRO A 176 5.34 12.77 -9.33
C PRO A 176 5.05 12.35 -10.78
N ALA A 177 4.64 13.30 -11.62
CA ALA A 177 4.37 13.04 -13.04
C ALA A 177 5.60 12.53 -13.81
N ASN A 178 6.80 12.95 -13.39
CA ASN A 178 8.08 12.52 -13.93
C ASN A 178 8.94 12.00 -12.76
N PRO A 179 8.81 10.71 -12.37
CA PRO A 179 9.63 10.15 -11.30
C PRO A 179 11.11 10.20 -11.67
N ASP A 180 11.96 10.37 -10.66
CA ASP A 180 13.40 10.16 -10.83
C ASP A 180 13.73 8.67 -10.95
N SER A 181 14.99 8.36 -11.31
CA SER A 181 15.41 6.98 -11.50
C SER A 181 15.30 6.13 -10.25
N ALA A 182 15.50 6.71 -9.06
CA ALA A 182 15.38 5.99 -7.80
C ALA A 182 13.94 5.57 -7.55
N THR A 183 12.97 6.47 -7.79
CA THR A 183 11.54 6.23 -7.64
C THR A 183 11.05 5.20 -8.64
N SER A 184 11.39 5.36 -9.93
CA SER A 184 10.99 4.39 -10.96
C SER A 184 11.59 3.01 -10.69
N SER A 185 12.84 2.95 -10.24
CA SER A 185 13.48 1.68 -9.88
C SER A 185 12.79 1.03 -8.69
N MET A 186 12.50 1.77 -7.61
CA MET A 186 11.78 1.22 -6.46
C MET A 186 10.45 0.56 -6.89
N TRP A 187 9.65 1.24 -7.70
CA TRP A 187 8.40 0.70 -8.22
C TRP A 187 8.57 -0.57 -9.04
N GLN A 188 9.54 -0.59 -9.96
CA GLN A 188 9.82 -1.78 -10.77
C GLN A 188 10.26 -2.96 -9.92
N GLN A 189 11.17 -2.74 -8.97
CA GLN A 189 11.68 -3.80 -8.09
C GLN A 189 10.58 -4.38 -7.21
N ILE A 190 9.71 -3.53 -6.63
CA ILE A 190 8.55 -3.97 -5.84
C ILE A 190 7.58 -4.77 -6.71
N THR A 191 7.22 -4.24 -7.88
CA THR A 191 6.30 -4.88 -8.82
C THR A 191 6.80 -6.26 -9.24
N MET A 192 8.07 -6.38 -9.63
CA MET A 192 8.68 -7.66 -9.99
C MET A 192 8.66 -8.65 -8.82
N THR A 193 9.04 -8.18 -7.62
CA THR A 193 9.11 -9.00 -6.39
C THR A 193 7.74 -9.56 -5.97
N LEU A 194 6.66 -8.80 -6.17
CA LEU A 194 5.29 -9.24 -5.90
C LEU A 194 4.75 -10.13 -7.03
N ALA A 195 5.05 -9.80 -8.29
CA ALA A 195 4.58 -10.55 -9.45
C ALA A 195 5.07 -12.01 -9.47
N ASP A 196 6.31 -12.30 -9.03
CA ASP A 196 6.81 -13.68 -8.92
C ASP A 196 6.00 -14.54 -7.95
N ARG A 197 5.32 -13.89 -6.99
CA ARG A 197 4.45 -14.53 -6.00
C ARG A 197 2.98 -14.52 -6.43
N GLY A 198 2.68 -14.05 -7.64
CA GLY A 198 1.32 -13.89 -8.15
C GLY A 198 0.54 -12.76 -7.46
N LEU A 199 1.24 -11.77 -6.89
CA LEU A 199 0.66 -10.66 -6.13
C LEU A 199 0.75 -9.35 -6.91
N LEU A 200 -0.14 -8.41 -6.61
CA LEU A 200 -0.20 -7.09 -7.23
C LEU A 200 0.16 -6.00 -6.23
N ALA A 201 0.98 -5.03 -6.67
CA ALA A 201 1.35 -3.85 -5.90
C ALA A 201 0.42 -2.68 -6.24
N ASN A 202 -0.65 -2.47 -5.47
CA ASN A 202 -1.48 -1.28 -5.61
C ASN A 202 -0.78 -0.06 -4.99
N ALA A 203 -1.30 1.14 -5.22
CA ALA A 203 -0.71 2.37 -4.68
C ALA A 203 -1.69 3.12 -3.78
N ILE A 204 -1.14 3.79 -2.77
CA ILE A 204 -1.84 4.78 -1.94
C ILE A 204 -1.08 6.08 -2.07
N SER A 205 -1.79 7.17 -2.39
CA SER A 205 -1.23 8.52 -2.40
C SER A 205 -2.08 9.49 -1.59
N VAL A 206 -1.42 10.41 -0.90
CA VAL A 206 -2.06 11.32 0.05
C VAL A 206 -1.93 12.79 -0.31
N THR A 207 -1.15 13.14 -1.33
CA THR A 207 -1.06 14.51 -1.83
C THR A 207 -2.20 14.84 -2.78
N TYR A 208 -2.72 16.08 -2.69
CA TYR A 208 -3.70 16.58 -3.64
C TYR A 208 -3.05 16.77 -5.01
N ASN A 209 -3.51 16.00 -5.99
CA ASN A 209 -3.08 16.11 -7.37
C ASN A 209 -4.28 15.87 -8.28
N ASP A 210 -4.71 16.90 -8.98
CA ASP A 210 -5.87 16.85 -9.86
C ASP A 210 -5.68 15.94 -11.08
N ARG A 211 -4.44 15.51 -11.33
CA ARG A 211 -4.03 14.63 -12.44
C ARG A 211 -3.50 13.27 -11.99
N SER A 212 -3.71 12.88 -10.73
CA SER A 212 -3.15 11.63 -10.17
C SER A 212 -3.49 10.39 -11.01
N ASP A 213 -4.73 10.28 -11.50
CA ASP A 213 -5.19 9.12 -12.27
C ASP A 213 -4.49 9.02 -13.64
N VAL A 214 -4.24 10.17 -14.27
CA VAL A 214 -3.47 10.25 -15.52
C VAL A 214 -2.01 9.91 -15.26
N THR A 215 -1.43 10.40 -14.16
CA THR A 215 -0.07 10.04 -13.78
C THR A 215 0.06 8.54 -13.50
N TRP A 216 -0.91 7.93 -12.80
CA TRP A 216 -0.92 6.49 -12.54
C TRP A 216 -0.98 5.67 -13.83
N MET A 217 -1.85 6.06 -14.77
CA MET A 217 -1.92 5.45 -16.09
C MET A 217 -0.59 5.54 -16.84
N ASN A 218 0.14 6.65 -16.70
CA ASN A 218 1.48 6.77 -17.28
C ASN A 218 2.50 5.83 -16.63
N TYR A 219 2.42 5.59 -15.31
CA TYR A 219 3.30 4.61 -14.64
C TYR A 219 3.02 3.19 -15.12
N GLN A 220 1.74 2.83 -15.30
CA GLN A 220 1.33 1.54 -15.88
C GLN A 220 1.86 1.39 -17.32
N ASN A 221 1.64 2.40 -18.17
CA ASN A 221 2.10 2.38 -19.57
C ASN A 221 3.63 2.35 -19.70
N ALA A 222 4.36 2.94 -18.75
CA ALA A 222 5.82 2.89 -18.69
C ALA A 222 6.37 1.56 -18.15
N GLY A 223 5.50 0.66 -17.67
CA GLY A 223 5.91 -0.60 -17.05
C GLY A 223 6.62 -0.43 -15.72
N PHE A 224 6.38 0.68 -15.00
CA PHE A 224 6.88 0.86 -13.63
C PHE A 224 6.06 0.06 -12.62
N VAL A 225 4.78 -0.10 -12.90
CA VAL A 225 3.80 -0.84 -12.10
C VAL A 225 3.00 -1.78 -13.00
N ASP A 226 2.31 -2.76 -12.40
CA ASP A 226 1.46 -3.68 -13.14
C ASP A 226 0.25 -2.94 -13.75
N GLY A 227 -0.15 -3.34 -14.97
CA GLY A 227 -1.28 -2.73 -15.68
C GLY A 227 -2.64 -2.95 -15.00
N ASN A 228 -2.76 -3.95 -14.12
CA ASN A 228 -3.97 -4.22 -13.34
C ASN A 228 -3.94 -3.58 -11.94
N ALA A 229 -2.80 -3.01 -11.52
CA ALA A 229 -2.70 -2.35 -10.23
C ALA A 229 -3.50 -1.04 -10.23
N TYR A 230 -4.14 -0.70 -9.10
CA TYR A 230 -4.92 0.53 -8.98
C TYR A 230 -4.32 1.51 -7.98
N LEU A 231 -4.71 2.79 -8.11
CA LEU A 231 -4.33 3.87 -7.20
C LEU A 231 -5.53 4.24 -6.32
N LEU A 232 -5.30 4.27 -5.01
CA LEU A 232 -6.13 4.98 -4.05
C LEU A 232 -5.50 6.36 -3.79
N ASN A 233 -6.20 7.43 -4.16
CA ASN A 233 -5.80 8.79 -3.80
C ASN A 233 -6.79 9.35 -2.78
N MET A 234 -6.29 9.83 -1.65
CA MET A 234 -7.10 10.35 -0.55
C MET A 234 -8.07 11.44 -1.01
N TYR A 235 -7.60 12.40 -1.80
CA TYR A 235 -8.45 13.50 -2.27
C TYR A 235 -9.47 13.03 -3.30
N ASN A 236 -9.10 12.15 -4.23
CA ASN A 236 -10.04 11.62 -5.21
C ASN A 236 -11.19 10.87 -4.52
N GLU A 237 -10.88 10.03 -3.52
CA GLU A 237 -11.89 9.28 -2.77
C GLU A 237 -12.78 10.21 -1.94
N LEU A 238 -12.19 11.11 -1.14
CA LEU A 238 -12.95 12.07 -0.32
C LEU A 238 -13.85 12.99 -1.18
N GLN A 239 -13.34 13.46 -2.32
CA GLN A 239 -14.09 14.29 -3.26
C GLN A 239 -15.13 13.50 -4.08
N GLY A 240 -15.17 12.17 -3.95
CA GLY A 240 -16.06 11.31 -4.73
C GLY A 240 -15.83 11.47 -6.23
N ARG A 241 -14.58 11.62 -6.65
CA ARG A 241 -14.25 11.83 -8.06
C ARG A 241 -14.63 10.60 -8.88
N ASN A 242 -15.40 10.83 -9.94
CA ASN A 242 -15.72 9.83 -10.95
C ASN A 242 -15.42 10.39 -12.34
N LEU A 243 -14.48 9.76 -13.05
CA LEU A 243 -14.08 10.17 -14.40
C LEU A 243 -15.11 9.81 -15.47
N ASN A 244 -16.06 8.92 -15.16
CA ASN A 244 -17.05 8.42 -16.11
C ASN A 244 -18.38 9.17 -16.08
N VAL A 245 -18.53 10.15 -15.19
CA VAL A 245 -19.75 10.97 -15.11
C VAL A 245 -19.55 12.22 -15.96
N PRO A 246 -20.37 12.42 -17.01
CA PRO A 246 -20.36 13.68 -17.75
C PRO A 246 -20.76 14.81 -16.82
N VAL A 247 -19.85 15.75 -16.61
CA VAL A 247 -20.11 16.97 -15.85
C VAL A 247 -20.16 18.16 -16.81
N THR A 248 -20.99 19.14 -16.48
CA THR A 248 -21.02 20.39 -17.24
C THR A 248 -19.84 21.24 -16.79
N PRO A 249 -18.92 21.62 -17.71
CA PRO A 249 -17.80 22.48 -17.35
C PRO A 249 -18.30 23.79 -16.72
N ALA A 250 -17.54 24.31 -15.76
CA ALA A 250 -17.91 25.56 -15.11
C ALA A 250 -17.96 26.72 -16.12
N GLU A 251 -19.05 27.47 -16.12
CA GLU A 251 -19.08 28.78 -16.77
C GLU A 251 -18.28 29.79 -15.94
N ILE A 252 -17.61 30.74 -16.60
CA ILE A 252 -16.87 31.80 -15.92
C ILE A 252 -17.77 33.03 -15.81
N PRO A 253 -18.39 33.30 -14.65
CA PRO A 253 -19.21 34.49 -14.48
C PRO A 253 -18.32 35.73 -14.35
N PHE A 254 -18.62 36.78 -15.12
CA PHE A 254 -18.09 38.12 -14.92
C PHE A 254 -19.13 39.20 -15.24
N ASP A 255 -18.91 40.39 -14.70
CA ASP A 255 -19.79 41.54 -14.94
C ASP A 255 -19.81 41.88 -16.45
N PRO A 256 -20.99 42.20 -17.03
CA PRO A 256 -21.10 42.57 -18.45
C PRO A 256 -20.19 43.73 -18.88
N ASN A 257 -19.76 44.59 -17.96
CA ASN A 257 -18.88 45.71 -18.25
C ASN A 257 -17.38 45.35 -18.23
N TYR A 258 -17.04 44.09 -17.93
CA TYR A 258 -15.65 43.64 -17.92
C TYR A 258 -15.18 43.30 -19.32
N ARG A 259 -13.89 43.54 -19.57
CA ARG A 259 -13.25 43.27 -20.86
C ARG A 259 -12.35 42.05 -20.75
N VAL A 260 -12.49 41.14 -21.71
CA VAL A 260 -11.58 40.01 -21.89
C VAL A 260 -10.39 40.44 -22.75
N GLN A 261 -9.19 40.16 -22.30
CA GLN A 261 -7.93 40.33 -23.01
C GLN A 261 -7.29 38.95 -23.20
N HIS A 262 -7.26 38.47 -24.45
CA HIS A 262 -6.58 37.23 -24.83
C HIS A 262 -5.06 37.43 -24.79
N MET A 263 -4.37 36.71 -23.91
CA MET A 263 -2.91 36.77 -23.78
C MET A 263 -2.23 35.68 -24.60
N SER A 264 -2.85 34.50 -24.68
CA SER A 264 -2.45 33.38 -25.52
C SER A 264 -3.66 32.50 -25.86
N ASP A 265 -3.41 31.36 -26.52
CA ASP A 265 -4.36 30.28 -26.76
C ASP A 265 -4.92 29.64 -25.46
N LYS A 266 -4.22 29.79 -24.34
CA LYS A 266 -4.52 29.15 -23.06
C LYS A 266 -4.80 30.12 -21.92
N VAL A 267 -4.51 31.41 -22.10
CA VAL A 267 -4.60 32.39 -21.02
C VAL A 267 -5.42 33.60 -21.43
N ASP A 268 -6.47 33.88 -20.65
CA ASP A 268 -7.27 35.09 -20.73
C ASP A 268 -7.11 35.94 -19.46
N LYS A 269 -7.06 37.26 -19.62
CA LYS A 269 -7.18 38.22 -18.53
C LYS A 269 -8.53 38.92 -18.61
N ILE A 270 -9.20 39.05 -17.47
CA ILE A 270 -10.47 39.76 -17.36
C ILE A 270 -10.18 41.04 -16.57
N LEU A 271 -10.54 42.18 -17.17
CA LEU A 271 -10.28 43.52 -16.66
C LEU A 271 -11.59 44.22 -16.33
N ASP A 272 -11.61 44.98 -15.24
CA ASP A 272 -12.76 45.82 -14.89
C ASP A 272 -12.89 47.05 -15.82
N ALA A 273 -13.94 47.85 -15.62
CA ALA A 273 -14.19 49.06 -16.40
C ALA A 273 -13.10 50.16 -16.25
N LYS A 274 -12.15 49.99 -15.33
CA LYS A 274 -11.01 50.89 -15.08
C LYS A 274 -9.67 50.26 -15.52
N ASP A 275 -9.72 49.15 -16.27
CA ASP A 275 -8.57 48.35 -16.71
C ASP A 275 -7.76 47.72 -15.56
N ASN A 276 -8.36 47.51 -14.36
CA ASN A 276 -7.72 46.72 -13.31
C ASN A 276 -7.93 45.22 -13.56
N LEU A 277 -6.90 44.41 -13.29
CA LEU A 277 -7.00 42.96 -13.37
C LEU A 277 -7.90 42.42 -12.26
N VAL A 278 -8.94 41.68 -12.65
CA VAL A 278 -9.87 41.02 -11.72
C VAL A 278 -9.78 39.51 -11.78
N MET A 279 -9.53 38.93 -12.96
CA MET A 279 -9.31 37.49 -13.09
C MET A 279 -8.26 37.15 -14.14
N GLU A 280 -7.56 36.04 -13.93
CA GLU A 280 -6.74 35.37 -14.94
C GLU A 280 -7.21 33.92 -15.07
N VAL A 281 -7.62 33.55 -16.27
CA VAL A 281 -8.14 32.22 -16.60
C VAL A 281 -7.07 31.46 -17.37
N SER A 282 -6.68 30.29 -16.86
CA SER A 282 -5.71 29.39 -17.49
C SER A 282 -6.37 28.07 -17.89
N ARG A 283 -6.03 27.60 -19.09
CA ARG A 283 -6.53 26.34 -19.66
C ARG A 283 -5.39 25.38 -20.01
N ASP A 284 -5.71 24.10 -20.04
CA ASP A 284 -4.77 23.05 -20.44
C ASP A 284 -4.61 22.95 -21.98
N ASP A 285 -3.87 21.94 -22.44
CA ASP A 285 -3.63 21.69 -23.87
C ASP A 285 -4.91 21.32 -24.64
N ASN A 286 -5.94 20.83 -23.94
CA ASN A 286 -7.24 20.49 -24.51
C ASN A 286 -8.26 21.64 -24.39
N HIS A 287 -7.80 22.85 -24.02
CA HIS A 287 -8.62 24.02 -23.74
C HIS A 287 -9.65 23.81 -22.61
N GLN A 288 -9.42 22.86 -21.71
CA GLN A 288 -10.22 22.69 -20.49
C GLN A 288 -9.78 23.70 -19.43
N LEU A 289 -10.72 24.16 -18.60
CA LEU A 289 -10.40 25.04 -17.48
C LEU A 289 -9.50 24.31 -16.49
N GLN A 290 -8.41 24.96 -16.10
CA GLN A 290 -7.46 24.42 -15.14
C GLN A 290 -7.40 25.29 -13.88
N ILE A 291 -7.22 26.60 -14.06
CA ILE A 291 -7.06 27.54 -12.95
C ILE A 291 -7.78 28.85 -13.27
N ILE A 292 -8.47 29.40 -12.27
CA ILE A 292 -8.89 30.81 -12.27
C ILE A 292 -8.26 31.51 -11.07
N ARG A 293 -7.45 32.54 -11.31
CA ARG A 293 -6.92 33.41 -10.25
C ARG A 293 -7.78 34.65 -10.15
N HIS A 294 -8.23 34.97 -8.95
CA HIS A 294 -8.99 36.18 -8.66
C HIS A 294 -8.07 37.23 -8.04
N TYR A 295 -8.22 38.48 -8.48
CA TYR A 295 -7.37 39.59 -8.09
C TYR A 295 -8.17 40.71 -7.42
N LYS A 296 -7.54 41.35 -6.46
CA LYS A 296 -7.99 42.61 -5.87
C LYS A 296 -6.77 43.49 -5.63
N ASP A 297 -6.83 44.74 -6.09
CA ASP A 297 -5.73 45.70 -5.94
C ASP A 297 -4.37 45.14 -6.44
N ASN A 298 -4.38 44.43 -7.57
CA ASN A 298 -3.25 43.71 -8.18
C ASN A 298 -2.60 42.61 -7.31
N GLN A 299 -3.28 42.17 -6.25
CA GLN A 299 -2.87 41.03 -5.43
C GLN A 299 -3.82 39.85 -5.65
N VAL A 300 -3.28 38.63 -5.66
CA VAL A 300 -4.08 37.41 -5.75
C VAL A 300 -4.88 37.26 -4.46
N LEU A 301 -6.20 37.16 -4.57
CA LEU A 301 -7.12 36.94 -3.46
C LEU A 301 -7.41 35.45 -3.28
N SER A 302 -7.70 34.77 -4.39
CA SER A 302 -7.99 33.34 -4.40
C SER A 302 -7.58 32.70 -5.72
N ARG A 303 -7.44 31.38 -5.69
CA ARG A 303 -7.18 30.53 -6.84
C ARG A 303 -8.17 29.38 -6.82
N ASP A 304 -9.01 29.30 -7.84
CA ASP A 304 -9.84 28.13 -8.10
C ASP A 304 -9.06 27.16 -8.99
N ILE A 305 -9.04 25.90 -8.60
CA ILE A 305 -8.37 24.79 -9.26
C ILE A 305 -9.45 23.82 -9.73
N PHE A 306 -9.42 23.50 -11.01
CA PHE A 306 -10.39 22.64 -11.67
C PHE A 306 -9.80 21.25 -11.88
N ASP A 307 -10.64 20.22 -11.81
CA ASP A 307 -10.25 18.86 -12.16
C ASP A 307 -10.19 18.66 -13.69
N VAL A 308 -9.78 17.45 -14.10
CA VAL A 308 -9.69 17.06 -15.52
C VAL A 308 -11.03 17.13 -16.27
N ASN A 309 -12.15 17.21 -15.57
CA ASN A 309 -13.48 17.36 -16.15
C ASN A 309 -13.98 18.82 -16.17
N GLY A 310 -13.16 19.78 -15.73
CA GLY A 310 -13.50 21.19 -15.73
C GLY A 310 -14.45 21.61 -14.60
N VAL A 311 -14.55 20.82 -13.52
CA VAL A 311 -15.32 21.16 -12.32
C VAL A 311 -14.39 21.68 -11.24
N ILE A 312 -14.84 22.67 -10.47
CA ILE A 312 -14.04 23.21 -9.36
C ILE A 312 -13.76 22.11 -8.34
N SER A 313 -12.47 21.84 -8.11
CA SER A 313 -12.02 20.81 -7.20
C SER A 313 -11.47 21.41 -5.91
N ALA A 314 -10.76 22.53 -6.00
CA ALA A 314 -10.28 23.24 -4.82
C ALA A 314 -10.28 24.76 -5.01
N THR A 315 -10.41 25.50 -3.91
CA THR A 315 -10.15 26.94 -3.86
C THR A 315 -9.12 27.22 -2.79
N GLN A 316 -8.03 27.89 -3.15
CA GLN A 316 -7.04 28.42 -2.22
C GLN A 316 -7.33 29.90 -1.97
N PHE A 317 -7.33 30.33 -0.71
CA PHE A 317 -7.47 31.73 -0.31
C PHE A 317 -6.13 32.23 0.23
N TYR A 318 -5.73 33.42 -0.21
CA TYR A 318 -4.48 34.05 0.18
C TYR A 318 -4.67 35.13 1.24
N ASP A 319 -3.64 35.38 2.03
CA ASP A 319 -3.61 36.46 3.01
C ASP A 319 -3.71 37.82 2.28
N HIS A 320 -4.65 38.65 2.71
CA HIS A 320 -4.88 39.98 2.11
C HIS A 320 -3.72 40.96 2.30
N LYS A 321 -2.72 40.64 3.15
CA LYS A 321 -1.48 41.38 3.36
C LYS A 321 -0.27 40.69 2.74
N ASN A 322 -0.39 39.41 2.37
CA ASN A 322 0.68 38.63 1.78
C ASN A 322 0.12 37.63 0.75
N ALA A 323 0.12 38.03 -0.52
CA ALA A 323 -0.39 37.24 -1.65
C ALA A 323 0.37 35.91 -1.87
N ASN A 324 1.49 35.66 -1.19
CA ASN A 324 2.23 34.40 -1.27
C ASN A 324 1.88 33.42 -0.14
N LYS A 325 1.04 33.82 0.82
CA LYS A 325 0.64 32.97 1.95
C LYS A 325 -0.78 32.48 1.76
N VAL A 326 -0.94 31.17 1.57
CA VAL A 326 -2.26 30.52 1.64
C VAL A 326 -2.72 30.51 3.10
N VAL A 327 -3.94 30.95 3.36
CA VAL A 327 -4.55 30.96 4.71
C VAL A 327 -5.66 29.93 4.84
N ARG A 328 -6.23 29.48 3.71
CA ARG A 328 -7.31 28.50 3.70
C ARG A 328 -7.38 27.78 2.36
N GLU A 329 -7.69 26.50 2.40
CA GLU A 329 -8.05 25.71 1.23
C GLU A 329 -9.41 25.06 1.46
N ASN A 330 -10.27 25.13 0.45
CA ASN A 330 -11.53 24.40 0.41
C ASN A 330 -11.43 23.36 -0.70
N PHE A 331 -11.83 22.12 -0.42
CA PHE A 331 -11.92 21.05 -1.41
C PHE A 331 -13.37 20.65 -1.59
N TYR A 332 -13.78 20.48 -2.84
CA TYR A 332 -15.16 20.25 -3.23
C TYR A 332 -15.33 18.89 -3.88
N ARG A 333 -16.50 18.29 -3.71
CA ARG A 333 -16.93 17.13 -4.50
C ARG A 333 -17.35 17.56 -5.90
N GLN A 334 -17.51 16.61 -6.81
CA GLN A 334 -17.96 16.89 -8.19
C GLN A 334 -19.34 17.56 -8.26
N ASN A 335 -20.18 17.41 -7.24
CA ASN A 335 -21.47 18.10 -7.13
C ASN A 335 -21.39 19.52 -6.55
N GLY A 336 -20.17 20.03 -6.29
CA GLY A 336 -19.91 21.35 -5.71
C GLY A 336 -20.06 21.44 -4.20
N THR A 337 -20.45 20.37 -3.50
CA THR A 337 -20.50 20.35 -2.03
C THR A 337 -19.10 20.32 -1.44
N LEU A 338 -18.96 20.86 -0.23
CA LEU A 338 -17.67 20.92 0.46
C LEU A 338 -17.36 19.57 1.10
N VAL A 339 -16.13 19.07 0.92
CA VAL A 339 -15.66 17.88 1.65
C VAL A 339 -14.62 18.22 2.70
N LEU A 340 -13.70 19.13 2.41
CA LEU A 340 -12.56 19.40 3.28
C LEU A 340 -12.31 20.91 3.34
N ILE A 341 -12.02 21.42 4.54
CA ILE A 341 -11.41 22.74 4.72
C ILE A 341 -10.09 22.55 5.45
N LYS A 342 -9.02 23.14 4.94
CA LYS A 342 -7.76 23.33 5.67
C LYS A 342 -7.60 24.81 6.02
N SER A 343 -7.37 25.12 7.29
CA SER A 343 -7.16 26.49 7.77
C SER A 343 -5.76 26.64 8.37
N TYR A 344 -4.93 27.48 7.75
CA TYR A 344 -3.52 27.68 8.13
C TYR A 344 -3.41 28.78 9.17
N THR A 345 -3.57 28.41 10.44
CA THR A 345 -3.43 29.34 11.59
C THR A 345 -2.06 29.29 12.27
N GLY A 346 -1.26 28.27 11.96
CA GLY A 346 0.12 28.07 12.43
C GLY A 346 0.94 27.31 11.38
N ASP A 347 1.87 26.48 11.84
CA ASP A 347 2.69 25.62 10.97
C ASP A 347 1.86 24.47 10.39
N GLU A 348 0.97 23.88 11.20
CA GLU A 348 0.01 22.84 10.79
C GLU A 348 -1.37 23.41 10.47
N PRO A 349 -2.09 22.85 9.47
CA PRO A 349 -3.46 23.24 9.18
C PRO A 349 -4.43 22.63 10.19
N TYR A 350 -5.41 23.43 10.63
CA TYR A 350 -6.62 22.89 11.24
C TYR A 350 -7.57 22.40 10.15
N ILE A 351 -7.90 21.11 10.17
CA ILE A 351 -8.64 20.43 9.10
C ILE A 351 -10.05 20.10 9.56
N GLN A 352 -11.03 20.37 8.69
CA GLN A 352 -12.44 20.05 8.91
C GLN A 352 -12.95 19.17 7.77
N LEU A 353 -13.51 18.01 8.10
CA LEU A 353 -14.07 17.06 7.14
C LEU A 353 -15.60 17.06 7.21
N PHE A 354 -16.26 17.14 6.06
CA PHE A 354 -17.70 17.27 5.92
C PHE A 354 -18.32 16.08 5.20
N SER A 355 -19.56 15.73 5.56
CA SER A 355 -20.40 14.77 4.82
C SER A 355 -20.92 15.37 3.52
N GLU A 356 -21.55 14.55 2.67
CA GLU A 356 -22.25 15.02 1.47
C GLU A 356 -23.38 16.01 1.79
N GLY A 357 -23.98 15.91 2.99
CA GLY A 357 -24.97 16.86 3.49
C GLY A 357 -24.38 18.15 4.04
N ASN A 358 -23.08 18.42 3.84
CA ASN A 358 -22.32 19.54 4.41
C ASN A 358 -22.33 19.58 5.96
N VAL A 359 -22.42 18.42 6.62
CA VAL A 359 -22.33 18.31 8.08
C VAL A 359 -20.90 18.01 8.47
N LEU A 360 -20.34 18.74 9.43
CA LEU A 360 -19.01 18.46 9.98
C LEU A 360 -19.00 17.06 10.64
N ILE A 361 -18.17 16.16 10.11
CA ILE A 361 -18.01 14.78 10.61
C ILE A 361 -16.87 14.73 11.63
N SER A 362 -15.71 15.29 11.26
CA SER A 362 -14.48 15.18 12.03
C SER A 362 -13.61 16.42 11.86
N THR A 363 -12.69 16.61 12.79
CA THR A 363 -11.65 17.64 12.74
C THR A 363 -10.30 17.02 13.04
N PHE A 364 -9.24 17.54 12.43
CA PHE A 364 -7.87 17.06 12.60
C PHE A 364 -6.94 18.25 12.81
N ASP A 365 -5.90 18.04 13.62
CA ASP A 365 -4.91 19.07 13.95
C ASP A 365 -3.65 19.00 13.06
N SER A 366 -3.59 18.04 12.13
CA SER A 366 -2.54 17.89 11.13
C SER A 366 -3.00 17.05 9.93
N ASP A 367 -2.23 17.10 8.84
CA ASP A 367 -2.41 16.22 7.67
C ASP A 367 -2.19 14.75 8.02
N GLU A 368 -1.20 14.45 8.87
CA GLU A 368 -0.91 13.10 9.35
C GLU A 368 -2.12 12.43 10.03
N ASP A 369 -2.86 13.19 10.85
CA ASP A 369 -4.04 12.69 11.56
C ASP A 369 -5.19 12.40 10.59
N LEU A 370 -5.38 13.25 9.58
CA LEU A 370 -6.35 13.01 8.51
C LEU A 370 -6.00 11.73 7.73
N ILE A 371 -4.73 11.56 7.36
CA ILE A 371 -4.24 10.41 6.58
C ILE A 371 -4.50 9.10 7.33
N VAL A 372 -4.07 9.01 8.60
CA VAL A 372 -4.29 7.80 9.40
C VAL A 372 -5.78 7.53 9.59
N TRP A 373 -6.58 8.58 9.83
CA TRP A 373 -8.02 8.42 9.94
C TRP A 373 -8.63 7.90 8.64
N TRP A 374 -8.26 8.46 7.48
CA TRP A 374 -8.79 8.06 6.19
C TRP A 374 -8.43 6.60 5.88
N LEU A 375 -7.17 6.21 6.06
CA LEU A 375 -6.71 4.83 5.86
C LEU A 375 -7.49 3.85 6.74
N LYS A 376 -7.62 4.14 8.03
CA LYS A 376 -8.31 3.26 8.97
C LYS A 376 -9.82 3.17 8.73
N ASN A 377 -10.48 4.29 8.41
CA ASN A 377 -11.94 4.38 8.44
C ASN A 377 -12.58 4.32 7.05
N GLN A 378 -11.80 4.45 5.98
CA GLN A 378 -12.27 4.38 4.60
C GLN A 378 -11.41 3.41 3.78
N ALA A 379 -10.24 3.85 3.32
CA ALA A 379 -9.47 3.14 2.29
C ALA A 379 -9.13 1.69 2.64
N LEU A 380 -8.82 1.39 3.92
CA LEU A 380 -8.42 0.06 4.39
C LEU A 380 -9.42 -0.58 5.35
N LYS A 381 -10.62 -0.01 5.52
CA LYS A 381 -11.56 -0.42 6.58
C LYS A 381 -12.03 -1.88 6.46
N GLN A 382 -12.11 -2.41 5.24
CA GLN A 382 -12.63 -3.75 4.96
C GLN A 382 -11.59 -4.67 4.32
N SER A 383 -10.35 -4.22 4.19
CA SER A 383 -9.28 -4.99 3.57
C SER A 383 -8.35 -5.60 4.61
N ASN A 384 -7.99 -6.86 4.40
CA ASN A 384 -6.78 -7.39 4.99
C ASN A 384 -5.62 -6.82 4.19
N ALA A 385 -5.01 -5.75 4.69
CA ALA A 385 -4.07 -4.94 3.92
C ALA A 385 -2.67 -4.96 4.53
N THR A 386 -1.69 -5.07 3.64
CA THR A 386 -0.27 -4.82 3.92
C THR A 386 0.15 -3.56 3.19
N VAL A 387 0.67 -2.59 3.95
CA VAL A 387 1.14 -1.31 3.43
C VAL A 387 2.66 -1.27 3.49
N PHE A 388 3.28 -1.22 2.32
CA PHE A 388 4.70 -0.91 2.15
C PHE A 388 4.90 0.60 2.17
N VAL A 389 5.85 1.09 2.95
CA VAL A 389 6.13 2.54 3.06
C VAL A 389 7.63 2.78 3.01
N SER A 390 8.10 3.75 2.23
CA SER A 390 9.53 4.10 2.28
C SER A 390 9.90 4.58 3.68
N ILE A 391 11.04 4.10 4.21
CA ILE A 391 11.58 4.61 5.48
C ILE A 391 11.95 6.10 5.41
N GLY A 392 12.13 6.62 4.19
CA GLY A 392 12.34 8.04 3.91
C GLY A 392 11.06 8.88 3.88
N SER A 393 9.87 8.27 3.91
CA SER A 393 8.59 8.97 3.94
C SER A 393 8.47 9.82 5.21
N GLU A 394 7.92 11.03 5.07
CA GLU A 394 7.60 11.88 6.23
C GLU A 394 6.53 11.25 7.12
N PHE A 395 5.68 10.39 6.54
CA PHE A 395 4.57 9.73 7.22
C PHE A 395 4.94 8.37 7.83
N TYR A 396 6.15 7.84 7.59
CA TYR A 396 6.54 6.48 8.01
C TYR A 396 6.22 6.20 9.49
N GLN A 397 6.69 7.06 10.39
CA GLN A 397 6.52 6.88 11.83
C GLN A 397 5.04 6.92 12.24
N LYS A 398 4.26 7.84 11.64
CA LYS A 398 2.83 7.94 11.92
C LYS A 398 2.08 6.71 11.44
N LEU A 399 2.39 6.21 10.25
CA LEU A 399 1.72 5.07 9.63
C LEU A 399 1.91 3.77 10.43
N LEU A 400 2.99 3.64 11.20
CA LEU A 400 3.17 2.49 12.11
C LEU A 400 2.03 2.33 13.13
N SER A 401 1.26 3.38 13.41
CA SER A 401 0.07 3.33 14.29
C SER A 401 -1.12 2.57 13.67
N LEU A 402 -1.13 2.35 12.35
CA LEU A 402 -2.18 1.56 11.67
C LEU A 402 -2.16 0.09 12.11
N ARG A 403 -1.03 -0.40 12.63
CA ARG A 403 -0.88 -1.76 13.19
C ARG A 403 -1.81 -2.01 14.38
N ASP A 404 -2.13 -0.97 15.15
CA ASP A 404 -3.11 -1.07 16.24
C ASP A 404 -4.53 -1.35 15.72
N SER A 405 -4.75 -1.20 14.41
CA SER A 405 -6.00 -1.48 13.71
C SER A 405 -5.93 -2.72 12.81
N GLY A 406 -4.88 -3.55 12.96
CA GLY A 406 -4.71 -4.80 12.22
C GLY A 406 -4.11 -4.67 10.82
N VAL A 407 -3.70 -3.47 10.41
CA VAL A 407 -3.01 -3.25 9.12
C VAL A 407 -1.54 -3.53 9.29
N GLU A 408 -0.98 -4.42 8.47
CA GLU A 408 0.46 -4.68 8.48
C GLU A 408 1.19 -3.51 7.79
N VAL A 409 2.21 -2.94 8.43
CA VAL A 409 3.02 -1.86 7.86
C VAL A 409 4.47 -2.30 7.81
N ILE A 410 5.03 -2.33 6.60
CA ILE A 410 6.36 -2.86 6.31
C ILE A 410 7.21 -1.76 5.65
N PRO A 411 8.29 -1.30 6.29
CA PRO A 411 9.17 -0.32 5.67
C PRO A 411 9.92 -0.89 4.46
N ILE A 412 10.14 -0.03 3.48
CA ILE A 412 11.07 -0.23 2.37
C ILE A 412 12.32 0.60 2.66
N VAL A 413 13.48 -0.06 2.67
CA VAL A 413 14.77 0.59 2.85
C VAL A 413 15.55 0.44 1.55
N MET A 414 15.63 1.51 0.76
CA MET A 414 16.35 1.48 -0.52
C MET A 414 17.85 1.73 -0.30
N LYS A 415 18.22 2.56 0.68
CA LYS A 415 19.60 2.93 0.98
C LYS A 415 19.85 2.99 2.49
N GLN A 416 21.07 2.64 2.91
CA GLN A 416 21.49 2.69 4.33
C GLN A 416 21.54 4.12 4.90
N SER A 417 21.67 5.13 4.05
CA SER A 417 21.76 6.54 4.44
C SER A 417 20.41 7.27 4.42
N GLU A 418 19.32 6.58 4.10
CA GLU A 418 18.00 7.16 4.00
C GLU A 418 17.41 7.37 5.40
N ASN A 419 17.10 8.62 5.76
CA ASN A 419 16.48 8.94 7.06
C ASN A 419 17.16 8.24 8.26
N ALA A 420 18.36 8.72 8.62
CA ALA A 420 19.24 8.07 9.60
C ALA A 420 18.56 7.80 10.96
N ASP A 421 17.67 8.70 11.41
CA ASP A 421 16.94 8.54 12.66
C ASP A 421 15.94 7.38 12.57
N ALA A 422 15.18 7.28 11.46
CA ALA A 422 14.25 6.17 11.24
C ALA A 422 14.97 4.83 11.08
N ILE A 423 16.09 4.78 10.34
CA ILE A 423 16.92 3.56 10.27
C ILE A 423 17.46 3.19 11.65
N SER A 424 17.93 4.16 12.44
CA SER A 424 18.41 3.89 13.80
C SER A 424 17.30 3.26 14.64
N ASN A 425 16.10 3.85 14.64
CA ASN A 425 14.95 3.32 15.37
C ASN A 425 14.56 1.89 14.94
N LEU A 426 14.60 1.62 13.63
CA LEU A 426 14.39 0.27 13.08
C LEU A 426 15.44 -0.72 13.61
N LEU A 427 16.72 -0.36 13.56
CA LEU A 427 17.82 -1.22 14.03
C LEU A 427 17.80 -1.42 15.54
N GLU A 428 17.40 -0.40 16.31
CA GLU A 428 17.27 -0.49 17.76
C GLU A 428 16.02 -1.24 18.20
N GLY A 429 15.07 -1.46 17.29
CA GLY A 429 13.79 -2.12 17.56
C GLY A 429 12.78 -1.23 18.29
N THR A 430 13.00 0.08 18.38
CA THR A 430 12.08 1.02 19.04
C THR A 430 10.77 1.16 18.27
N ASP A 431 10.83 1.02 16.94
CA ASP A 431 9.65 1.03 16.05
C ASP A 431 8.80 -0.25 16.20
N LYS A 432 9.32 -1.29 16.89
CA LYS A 432 8.71 -2.63 16.99
C LYS A 432 8.37 -3.23 15.61
N VAL A 433 9.13 -2.87 14.58
CA VAL A 433 9.03 -3.46 13.25
C VAL A 433 9.83 -4.75 13.23
N SER A 434 9.26 -5.81 12.67
CA SER A 434 9.92 -7.11 12.54
C SER A 434 9.95 -7.62 11.10
N ALA A 435 9.53 -6.83 10.13
CA ALA A 435 9.52 -7.15 8.70
C ALA A 435 9.99 -5.94 7.90
N VAL A 436 10.84 -6.14 6.88
CA VAL A 436 11.42 -5.06 6.07
C VAL A 436 11.61 -5.53 4.62
N LEU A 437 11.37 -4.63 3.66
CA LEU A 437 11.82 -4.80 2.28
C LEU A 437 13.15 -4.06 2.08
N ALA A 438 14.20 -4.79 1.69
CA ALA A 438 15.51 -4.21 1.42
C ALA A 438 15.69 -4.02 -0.09
N GLY A 439 16.05 -2.81 -0.55
CA GLY A 439 16.21 -2.54 -1.98
C GLY A 439 17.41 -3.22 -2.65
N THR A 440 18.36 -3.75 -1.87
CA THR A 440 19.53 -4.49 -2.38
C THR A 440 20.03 -5.49 -1.35
N ASP A 441 20.84 -6.46 -1.78
CA ASP A 441 21.50 -7.41 -0.87
C ASP A 441 22.46 -6.73 0.10
N GLN A 442 23.05 -5.59 -0.29
CA GLN A 442 23.90 -4.79 0.58
C GLN A 442 23.09 -4.18 1.73
N VAL A 443 21.88 -3.68 1.44
CA VAL A 443 20.97 -3.17 2.48
C VAL A 443 20.51 -4.32 3.37
N ASN A 444 20.11 -5.45 2.80
CA ASN A 444 19.71 -6.63 3.56
C ASN A 444 20.82 -7.06 4.54
N THR A 445 22.05 -7.23 4.05
CA THR A 445 23.22 -7.60 4.87
C THR A 445 23.45 -6.61 6.00
N TYR A 446 23.30 -5.31 5.73
CA TYR A 446 23.46 -4.27 6.75
C TYR A 446 22.38 -4.35 7.84
N LEU A 447 21.12 -4.49 7.45
CA LEU A 447 20.01 -4.60 8.40
C LEU A 447 20.17 -5.85 9.27
N ASN A 448 20.41 -7.01 8.65
CA ASN A 448 20.61 -8.28 9.36
C ASN A 448 21.79 -8.24 10.36
N LYS A 449 22.86 -7.53 10.01
CA LYS A 449 24.06 -7.45 10.87
C LYS A 449 23.90 -6.49 12.05
N ASN A 450 23.16 -5.39 11.87
CA ASN A 450 23.13 -4.31 12.85
C ASN A 450 21.84 -4.25 13.68
N ALA A 451 20.77 -4.94 13.26
CA ALA A 451 19.51 -4.95 14.01
C ALA A 451 19.67 -5.68 15.35
N LYS A 452 19.19 -5.06 16.42
CA LYS A 452 19.13 -5.64 17.77
C LYS A 452 17.97 -6.64 17.90
N SER A 453 16.91 -6.45 17.12
CA SER A 453 15.78 -7.37 16.98
C SER A 453 15.91 -8.22 15.72
N LYS A 454 15.35 -9.44 15.75
CA LYS A 454 15.26 -10.28 14.55
C LYS A 454 14.28 -9.64 13.55
N LEU A 455 14.71 -9.51 12.31
CA LEU A 455 13.92 -8.98 11.20
C LEU A 455 13.70 -10.07 10.15
N ASP A 456 12.47 -10.17 9.66
CA ASP A 456 12.18 -10.84 8.40
C ASP A 456 12.51 -9.85 7.27
N ILE A 457 13.44 -10.18 6.38
CA ILE A 457 13.92 -9.27 5.33
C ILE A 457 13.79 -9.95 3.98
N THR A 458 12.99 -9.34 3.10
CA THR A 458 12.95 -9.71 1.68
C THR A 458 13.78 -8.71 0.89
N THR A 459 14.78 -9.17 0.15
CA THR A 459 15.47 -8.32 -0.82
C THR A 459 14.58 -8.13 -2.05
N LEU A 460 14.40 -6.89 -2.48
CA LEU A 460 13.73 -6.57 -3.74
C LEU A 460 14.59 -7.02 -4.93
N LYS A 461 13.94 -7.55 -5.97
CA LYS A 461 14.64 -7.99 -7.18
C LYS A 461 15.40 -6.85 -7.83
N GLU A 462 16.63 -7.10 -8.24
CA GLU A 462 17.38 -6.15 -9.06
C GLU A 462 16.76 -6.02 -10.46
N ILE A 463 16.81 -4.80 -11.01
CA ILE A 463 16.38 -4.55 -12.39
C ILE A 463 17.55 -4.93 -13.29
N ASP A 464 17.39 -5.98 -14.09
CA ASP A 464 18.33 -6.33 -15.13
C ASP A 464 18.47 -5.14 -16.09
N THR A 465 19.55 -4.38 -15.96
CA THR A 465 19.86 -3.32 -16.92
C THR A 465 20.58 -3.98 -18.09
N PRO A 466 20.00 -4.04 -19.30
CA PRO A 466 20.71 -4.58 -20.43
C PRO A 466 21.98 -3.76 -20.64
N ILE A 467 23.14 -4.40 -20.46
CA ILE A 467 24.44 -3.80 -20.77
C ILE A 467 24.50 -3.67 -22.29
N TYR A 468 24.04 -2.54 -22.83
CA TYR A 468 24.41 -2.15 -24.18
C TYR A 468 25.90 -1.83 -24.14
N LYS A 469 26.72 -2.81 -24.53
CA LYS A 469 28.12 -2.54 -24.90
C LYS A 469 28.07 -1.52 -26.04
N GLN A 470 28.62 -0.34 -25.78
CA GLN A 470 28.85 0.70 -26.79
C GLN A 470 29.80 0.21 -27.89
#